data_AF-A0A9D5VCZ3-F1
#
_entry.id   AF-A0A9D5VCZ3-F1
#
_cell.length_a   1.000
_cell.length_b   1.000
_cell.length_c   1.000
_cell.angle_alpha   90.00
_cell.angle_beta   90.00
_cell.angle_gamma   90.00
#
_symmetry.space_group_name_H-M   'P 1'
#
loop_
_entity.id
_entity.type
_entity.pdbx_description
1 polymer ?
#
loop_
_entity_poly.entity_id
_entity_poly.type
_entity_poly.pdbx_seq_one_letter_code
_entity_poly.pdbx_strand_id
1 'polypeptide(L)'
;MQFSTMLKPYLPKSLLGRAVLIIVMPLILLQVVSTTIFFENHWKKVGRRLALGVAGDIELVIGNMRRLPVGGDVRGILIDAQAATHMKFEYRPGSVLADTRKTGEYLLVEQLVGAMDEIVHKPHRIDAGESDSTVIIDVQLADGVLAVEVPRKRLFSTTT
;
A
#
# COMPACT_ATOMS: atom_id res chain seq x y z
N MET A 1 18.59 -15.05 33.70
CA MET A 1 18.48 -14.25 34.94
C MET A 1 19.74 -13.38 35.13
N GLN A 2 19.97 -12.39 34.26
CA GLN A 2 21.19 -11.53 34.28
C GLN A 2 20.92 -10.05 33.94
N PHE A 3 19.68 -9.65 33.63
CA PHE A 3 19.34 -8.27 33.26
C PHE A 3 19.58 -7.24 34.38
N SER A 4 19.47 -7.65 35.66
CA SER A 4 19.62 -6.74 36.80
C SER A 4 21.06 -6.27 37.04
N THR A 5 22.06 -7.05 36.61
CA THR A 5 23.48 -6.72 36.84
C THR A 5 24.00 -5.68 35.82
N MET A 6 23.47 -5.67 34.59
CA MET A 6 23.86 -4.71 33.55
C MET A 6 23.20 -3.33 33.68
N LEU A 7 22.00 -3.22 34.27
CA LEU A 7 21.34 -1.91 34.49
C LEU A 7 21.86 -1.17 35.74
N LYS A 8 22.51 -1.88 36.66
CA LYS A 8 23.01 -1.36 37.94
C LYS A 8 23.92 -0.11 37.85
N PRO A 9 24.75 0.10 36.80
CA PRO A 9 25.55 1.32 36.65
C PRO A 9 24.73 2.53 36.18
N TYR A 10 23.59 2.32 35.51
CA TYR A 10 22.77 3.36 34.91
C TYR A 10 21.65 3.88 35.84
N LEU A 11 21.39 3.20 36.97
CA LEU A 11 20.42 3.67 37.95
C LEU A 11 21.02 4.77 38.84
N PRO A 12 20.31 5.90 39.02
CA PRO A 12 20.77 6.97 39.88
C PRO A 12 20.92 6.48 41.34
N LYS A 13 22.08 6.75 41.92
CA LYS A 13 22.42 6.37 43.30
C LYS A 13 21.87 7.33 44.35
N SER A 14 21.52 8.57 43.97
CA SER A 14 21.00 9.61 44.86
C SER A 14 19.47 9.52 45.02
N LEU A 15 18.95 9.95 46.18
CA LEU A 15 17.50 10.04 46.44
C LEU A 15 16.79 10.94 45.43
N LEU A 16 17.40 12.08 45.09
CA LEU A 16 16.88 13.01 44.09
C LEU A 16 16.80 12.37 42.70
N GLY A 17 17.84 11.64 42.27
CA GLY A 17 17.82 10.98 40.96
C GLY A 17 16.76 9.87 40.88
N ARG A 18 16.49 9.15 41.98
CA ARG A 18 15.38 8.18 42.03
C ARG A 18 14.01 8.87 41.93
N ALA A 19 13.82 9.98 42.65
CA ALA A 19 12.57 10.74 42.59
C ALA A 19 12.30 11.27 41.17
N VAL A 20 13.32 11.84 40.53
CA VAL A 20 13.23 12.30 39.14
C VAL A 20 12.92 11.13 38.19
N LEU A 21 13.59 9.98 38.36
CA LEU A 21 13.35 8.81 37.52
C LEU A 21 11.90 8.32 37.63
N ILE A 22 11.33 8.24 38.83
CA ILE A 22 9.94 7.79 39.03
C ILE A 22 8.95 8.73 38.30
N ILE A 23 9.24 10.02 38.23
CA ILE A 23 8.38 11.00 37.56
C ILE A 23 8.58 10.98 36.04
N VAL A 24 9.84 10.91 35.57
CA VAL A 24 10.18 11.03 34.15
C VAL A 24 10.01 9.71 33.39
N MET A 25 10.26 8.57 34.04
CA MET A 25 10.10 7.24 33.43
C MET A 25 8.72 7.01 32.81
N PRO A 26 7.58 7.26 33.50
CA PRO A 26 6.26 7.05 32.90
C PRO A 26 6.00 7.98 31.71
N LEU A 27 6.56 9.19 31.72
CA LEU A 27 6.47 10.12 30.59
C LEU A 27 7.22 9.57 29.37
N ILE A 28 8.44 9.06 29.56
CA ILE A 28 9.21 8.43 28.48
C ILE A 28 8.51 7.20 27.94
N LEU A 29 7.97 6.35 28.83
CA LEU A 29 7.25 5.14 28.43
C LEU A 29 6.00 5.49 27.61
N LEU A 30 5.22 6.47 28.06
CA LEU A 30 4.07 6.99 27.32
C LEU A 30 4.50 7.54 25.95
N GLN A 31 5.61 8.28 25.90
CA GLN A 31 6.11 8.86 24.65
C GLN A 31 6.47 7.78 23.63
N VAL A 32 7.19 6.72 24.03
CA VAL A 32 7.58 5.63 23.14
C VAL A 32 6.33 4.90 22.62
N VAL A 33 5.43 4.50 23.50
CA VAL A 33 4.20 3.79 23.13
C VAL A 33 3.32 4.63 22.20
N SER A 34 3.11 5.90 22.56
CA SER A 34 2.32 6.83 21.74
C SER A 34 2.93 7.03 20.36
N THR A 35 4.25 7.22 20.30
CA THR A 35 4.98 7.41 19.04
C THR A 35 4.86 6.18 18.16
N THR A 36 5.08 4.97 18.69
CA THR A 36 4.93 3.71 17.94
C THR A 36 3.52 3.56 17.36
N ILE A 37 2.48 3.74 18.17
CA ILE A 37 1.08 3.63 17.72
C ILE A 37 0.76 4.70 16.67
N PHE A 38 1.24 5.94 16.87
CA PHE A 38 1.03 7.02 15.92
C PHE A 38 1.64 6.69 14.56
N PHE A 39 2.91 6.25 14.52
CA PHE A 39 3.57 5.88 13.28
C PHE A 39 2.86 4.71 12.60
N GLU A 40 2.58 3.61 13.29
CA GLU A 40 1.86 2.47 12.69
C GLU A 40 0.53 2.91 12.04
N ASN A 41 -0.27 3.70 12.75
CA ASN A 41 -1.55 4.20 12.24
C ASN A 41 -1.38 5.20 11.11
N HIS A 42 -0.35 6.05 11.17
CA HIS A 42 -0.08 7.02 10.12
C HIS A 42 0.26 6.33 8.80
N TRP A 43 1.17 5.35 8.83
CA TRP A 43 1.59 4.61 7.65
C TRP A 43 0.44 3.81 7.03
N LYS A 44 -0.44 3.21 7.86
CA LYS A 44 -1.68 2.57 7.38
C LYS A 44 -2.59 3.55 6.61
N LYS A 45 -2.77 4.77 7.13
CA LYS A 45 -3.61 5.80 6.49
C LYS A 45 -2.99 6.34 5.20
N VAL A 46 -1.67 6.57 5.19
CA VAL A 46 -0.95 7.05 4.00
C VAL A 46 -1.01 6.01 2.89
N GLY A 47 -0.65 4.75 3.18
CA GLY A 47 -0.72 3.68 2.18
C GLY A 47 -2.14 3.46 1.66
N ARG A 48 -3.17 3.56 2.52
CA ARG A 48 -4.57 3.53 2.08
C ARG A 48 -4.89 4.62 1.07
N ARG A 49 -4.46 5.87 1.30
CA ARG A 49 -4.70 6.98 0.37
C ARG A 49 -3.98 6.76 -0.97
N LEU A 50 -2.77 6.23 -0.94
CA LEU A 50 -2.02 5.90 -2.16
C LEU A 50 -2.70 4.78 -2.95
N ALA A 51 -3.15 3.73 -2.28
CA ALA A 51 -3.92 2.64 -2.89
C ALA A 51 -5.23 3.13 -3.51
N LEU A 52 -5.96 4.03 -2.83
CA LEU A 52 -7.17 4.68 -3.39
C LEU A 52 -6.86 5.50 -4.63
N GLY A 53 -5.73 6.22 -4.66
CA GLY A 53 -5.28 6.95 -5.85
C GLY A 53 -5.02 6.01 -7.03
N VAL A 54 -4.31 4.90 -6.81
CA VAL A 54 -4.03 3.89 -7.85
C VAL A 54 -5.33 3.23 -8.35
N ALA A 55 -6.22 2.84 -7.44
CA ALA A 55 -7.51 2.27 -7.81
C ALA A 55 -8.39 3.28 -8.58
N GLY A 56 -8.32 4.56 -8.22
CA GLY A 56 -8.97 5.67 -8.94
C GLY A 56 -8.44 5.83 -10.36
N ASP A 57 -7.11 5.82 -10.54
CA ASP A 57 -6.48 5.87 -11.86
C ASP A 57 -6.92 4.66 -12.73
N ILE A 58 -6.98 3.46 -12.14
CA ILE A 58 -7.42 2.25 -12.84
C ILE A 58 -8.89 2.36 -13.26
N GLU A 59 -9.81 2.78 -12.37
CA GLU A 59 -11.22 2.94 -12.75
C GLU A 59 -11.42 4.05 -13.78
N LEU A 60 -10.61 5.11 -13.75
CA LEU A 60 -10.64 6.14 -14.77
C LEU A 60 -10.30 5.56 -16.16
N VAL A 61 -9.25 4.73 -16.24
CA VAL A 61 -8.87 4.05 -17.48
C VAL A 61 -9.96 3.07 -17.94
N ILE A 62 -10.48 2.24 -17.03
CA ILE A 62 -11.58 1.31 -17.32
C ILE A 62 -12.83 2.07 -17.79
N GLY A 63 -13.14 3.20 -17.15
CA GLY A 63 -14.25 4.07 -17.50
C GLY A 63 -14.11 4.67 -18.90
N ASN A 64 -12.91 5.10 -19.26
CA ASN A 64 -12.60 5.61 -20.60
C ASN A 64 -12.69 4.49 -21.66
N MET A 65 -12.17 3.30 -21.35
CA MET A 65 -12.31 2.10 -22.19
C MET A 65 -13.78 1.75 -22.44
N ARG A 66 -14.63 1.82 -21.41
CA ARG A 66 -16.06 1.51 -21.50
C ARG A 66 -16.85 2.51 -22.35
N ARG A 67 -16.38 3.75 -22.46
CA ARG A 67 -17.04 4.82 -23.25
C ARG A 67 -16.60 4.86 -24.71
N LEU A 68 -15.58 4.08 -25.09
CA LEU A 68 -15.18 3.99 -26.48
C LEU A 68 -16.29 3.32 -27.32
N PRO A 69 -16.53 3.82 -28.54
CA PRO A 69 -17.36 3.12 -29.50
C PRO A 69 -16.72 1.78 -29.88
N VAL A 70 -17.54 0.85 -30.38
CA VAL A 70 -17.08 -0.45 -30.88
C VAL A 70 -16.02 -0.24 -31.97
N GLY A 71 -14.82 -0.79 -31.76
CA GLY A 71 -13.67 -0.59 -32.66
C GLY A 71 -12.84 0.67 -32.39
N GLY A 72 -13.11 1.39 -31.30
CA GLY A 72 -12.30 2.53 -30.88
C GLY A 72 -10.87 2.14 -30.49
N ASP A 73 -9.98 3.13 -30.51
CA ASP A 73 -8.56 2.93 -30.23
C ASP A 73 -8.27 2.77 -28.73
N VAL A 74 -8.40 1.53 -28.24
CA VAL A 74 -8.03 1.17 -26.87
C VAL A 74 -6.54 1.39 -26.63
N ARG A 75 -5.68 1.12 -27.62
CA ARG A 75 -4.22 1.24 -27.46
C ARG A 75 -3.80 2.69 -27.21
N GLY A 76 -4.37 3.64 -27.95
CA GLY A 76 -4.13 5.07 -27.74
C GLY A 76 -4.42 5.49 -26.29
N ILE A 77 -5.57 5.11 -25.75
CA ILE A 77 -5.93 5.42 -24.36
C ILE A 77 -4.95 4.80 -23.36
N LEU A 78 -4.50 3.56 -23.58
CA LEU A 78 -3.55 2.92 -22.67
C LEU A 78 -2.17 3.60 -22.70
N ILE A 79 -1.73 4.08 -23.87
CA ILE A 79 -0.48 4.85 -24.00
C ILE A 79 -0.60 6.18 -23.26
N ASP A 80 -1.70 6.91 -23.45
CA ASP A 80 -1.95 8.18 -22.77
C ASP A 80 -2.04 7.99 -21.25
N ALA A 81 -2.74 6.95 -20.82
CA ALA A 81 -2.83 6.57 -19.42
C ALA A 81 -1.46 6.22 -18.83
N GLN A 82 -0.63 5.48 -19.55
CA GLN A 82 0.73 5.17 -19.12
C GLN A 82 1.60 6.42 -18.98
N ALA A 83 1.49 7.37 -19.91
CA ALA A 83 2.21 8.64 -19.83
C ALA A 83 1.77 9.48 -18.63
N ALA A 84 0.47 9.54 -18.35
CA ALA A 84 -0.09 10.36 -17.26
C ALA A 84 0.15 9.75 -15.86
N THR A 85 0.12 8.43 -15.76
CA THR A 85 0.13 7.72 -14.47
C THR A 85 1.46 7.04 -14.15
N HIS A 86 2.35 6.90 -15.14
CA HIS A 86 3.57 6.07 -15.04
C HIS A 86 3.30 4.61 -14.67
N MET A 87 2.09 4.10 -14.91
CA MET A 87 1.74 2.69 -14.78
C MET A 87 1.64 2.07 -16.17
N LYS A 88 2.08 0.82 -16.35
CA LYS A 88 1.87 0.16 -17.64
C LYS A 88 0.50 -0.51 -17.63
N PHE A 89 -0.21 -0.38 -18.75
CA PHE A 89 -1.50 -1.01 -18.95
C PHE A 89 -1.43 -1.91 -20.17
N GLU A 90 -1.89 -3.15 -20.00
CA GLU A 90 -2.02 -4.12 -21.08
C GLU A 90 -3.44 -4.70 -21.07
N TYR A 91 -4.15 -4.54 -22.18
CA TYR A 91 -5.47 -5.13 -22.33
C TYR A 91 -5.39 -6.43 -23.12
N ARG A 92 -5.86 -7.52 -22.50
CA ARG A 92 -5.93 -8.86 -23.10
C ARG A 92 -7.39 -9.17 -23.45
N PRO A 93 -7.79 -9.03 -24.73
CA PRO A 93 -9.17 -9.27 -25.15
C PRO A 93 -9.51 -10.77 -25.07
N GLY A 94 -10.73 -11.09 -24.64
CA GLY A 94 -11.24 -12.46 -24.53
C GLY A 94 -10.62 -13.33 -23.42
N SER A 95 -9.59 -12.83 -22.73
CA SER A 95 -9.00 -13.57 -21.61
C SER A 95 -9.90 -13.51 -20.38
N VAL A 96 -9.87 -14.57 -19.58
CA VAL A 96 -10.52 -14.65 -18.28
C VAL A 96 -9.44 -14.81 -17.21
N LEU A 97 -9.64 -14.14 -16.09
CA LEU A 97 -8.78 -14.20 -14.92
C LEU A 97 -8.69 -15.66 -14.42
N ALA A 98 -7.47 -16.21 -14.36
CA ALA A 98 -7.27 -17.60 -13.95
C ALA A 98 -7.61 -17.83 -12.46
N ASP A 99 -7.32 -16.83 -11.61
CA ASP A 99 -7.62 -16.82 -10.18
C ASP A 99 -7.69 -15.39 -9.65
N THR A 100 -8.22 -15.20 -8.44
CA THR A 100 -8.29 -13.90 -7.73
C THR A 100 -7.30 -13.83 -6.56
N ARG A 101 -6.18 -14.56 -6.63
CA ARG A 101 -5.22 -14.63 -5.53
C ARG A 101 -4.63 -13.26 -5.21
N LYS A 102 -4.32 -13.09 -3.92
CA LYS A 102 -3.70 -11.91 -3.34
C LYS A 102 -2.40 -12.36 -2.70
N THR A 103 -1.26 -11.95 -3.24
CA THR A 103 0.05 -12.40 -2.78
C THR A 103 0.98 -11.22 -2.61
N GLY A 104 1.86 -11.26 -1.61
CA GLY A 104 2.80 -10.19 -1.30
C GLY A 104 2.76 -9.75 0.15
N GLU A 105 3.35 -8.57 0.40
CA GLU A 105 3.38 -7.93 1.72
C GLU A 105 1.95 -7.67 2.22
N TYR A 106 1.63 -8.18 3.43
CA TYR A 106 0.26 -8.17 3.97
C TYR A 106 -0.39 -6.78 3.96
N LEU A 107 0.29 -5.76 4.49
CA LEU A 107 -0.29 -4.42 4.62
C LEU A 107 -0.60 -3.77 3.26
N LEU A 108 0.32 -3.94 2.30
CA LEU A 108 0.16 -3.43 0.94
C LEU A 108 -1.01 -4.07 0.23
N VAL A 109 -1.09 -5.41 0.32
CA VAL A 109 -2.17 -6.20 -0.27
C VAL A 109 -3.51 -5.80 0.37
N GLU A 110 -3.58 -5.68 1.69
CA GLU A 110 -4.78 -5.26 2.41
C GLU A 110 -5.27 -3.87 1.94
N GLN A 111 -4.36 -2.91 1.81
CA GLN A 111 -4.67 -1.55 1.35
C GLN A 111 -5.19 -1.53 -0.09
N LEU A 112 -4.55 -2.28 -0.99
CA LEU A 112 -4.94 -2.39 -2.39
C LEU A 112 -6.27 -3.11 -2.56
N VAL A 113 -6.45 -4.27 -1.91
CA VAL A 113 -7.70 -5.04 -1.97
C VAL A 113 -8.86 -4.13 -1.58
N GLY A 114 -8.79 -3.48 -0.42
CA GLY A 114 -9.89 -2.63 0.00
C GLY A 114 -10.12 -1.42 -0.92
N ALA A 115 -9.09 -0.94 -1.63
CA ALA A 115 -9.21 0.24 -2.49
C ALA A 115 -9.82 -0.14 -3.84
N MET A 116 -9.40 -1.29 -4.37
CA MET A 116 -9.97 -1.90 -5.58
C MET A 116 -11.43 -2.31 -5.36
N ASP A 117 -11.74 -2.88 -4.19
CA ASP A 117 -13.12 -3.23 -3.82
C ASP A 117 -14.01 -1.97 -3.65
N GLU A 118 -13.46 -0.87 -3.13
CA GLU A 118 -14.19 0.39 -2.92
C GLU A 118 -14.40 1.20 -4.20
N ILE A 119 -13.48 1.14 -5.17
CA ILE A 119 -13.52 2.01 -6.36
C ILE A 119 -13.85 1.22 -7.63
N VAL A 120 -13.11 0.14 -7.89
CA VAL A 120 -13.19 -0.59 -9.17
C VAL A 120 -14.35 -1.58 -9.19
N HIS A 121 -14.69 -2.19 -8.05
CA HIS A 121 -15.82 -3.12 -7.88
C HIS A 121 -15.83 -4.29 -8.91
N LYS A 122 -14.64 -4.79 -9.28
CA LYS A 122 -14.48 -5.91 -10.22
C LYS A 122 -13.61 -7.01 -9.63
N PRO A 123 -13.82 -8.27 -10.03
CA PRO A 123 -12.89 -9.35 -9.68
C PRO A 123 -11.48 -9.00 -10.13
N HIS A 124 -10.53 -9.12 -9.23
CA HIS A 124 -9.16 -8.73 -9.49
C HIS A 124 -8.17 -9.65 -8.79
N ARG A 125 -6.95 -9.74 -9.32
CA ARG A 125 -5.80 -10.44 -8.76
C ARG A 125 -4.73 -9.41 -8.40
N ILE A 126 -4.01 -9.62 -7.30
CA ILE A 126 -2.91 -8.74 -6.89
C ILE A 126 -1.70 -9.62 -6.60
N ASP A 127 -0.61 -9.36 -7.30
CA ASP A 127 0.70 -9.95 -7.05
C ASP A 127 1.69 -8.83 -6.69
N ALA A 128 2.07 -8.79 -5.41
CA ALA A 128 2.95 -7.79 -4.82
C ALA A 128 4.16 -8.47 -4.15
N GLY A 129 4.87 -9.32 -4.90
CA GLY A 129 6.05 -10.04 -4.42
C GLY A 129 7.09 -9.13 -3.74
N GLU A 130 7.72 -9.63 -2.66
CA GLU A 130 8.62 -8.81 -1.81
C GLU A 130 9.83 -8.22 -2.54
N SER A 131 10.37 -8.94 -3.53
CA SER A 131 11.54 -8.53 -4.31
C SER A 131 11.20 -7.75 -5.57
N ASP A 132 9.92 -7.59 -5.92
CA ASP A 132 9.54 -6.92 -7.15
C ASP A 132 9.48 -5.39 -6.96
N SER A 133 9.93 -4.68 -8.00
CA SER A 133 9.85 -3.22 -8.08
C SER A 133 8.45 -2.74 -8.50
N THR A 134 7.62 -3.67 -8.97
CA THR A 134 6.26 -3.46 -9.44
C THR A 134 5.26 -4.34 -8.68
N VAL A 135 4.00 -3.92 -8.68
CA VAL A 135 2.86 -4.70 -8.23
C VAL A 135 1.99 -4.94 -9.46
N ILE A 136 1.67 -6.20 -9.72
CA ILE A 136 0.82 -6.59 -10.85
C ILE A 136 -0.61 -6.69 -10.35
N ILE A 137 -1.50 -5.93 -10.99
CA ILE A 137 -2.93 -5.93 -10.69
C ILE A 137 -3.66 -6.33 -11.97
N ASP A 138 -4.29 -7.51 -11.96
CA ASP A 138 -5.13 -7.96 -13.06
C ASP A 138 -6.60 -7.72 -12.71
N VAL A 139 -7.34 -7.04 -13.57
CA VAL A 139 -8.77 -6.73 -13.36
C VAL A 139 -9.60 -7.40 -14.44
N GLN A 140 -10.60 -8.17 -14.04
CA GLN A 140 -11.56 -8.78 -14.97
C GLN A 140 -12.53 -7.72 -15.49
N LEU A 141 -12.57 -7.55 -16.82
CA LEU A 141 -13.55 -6.73 -17.53
C LEU A 141 -14.58 -7.64 -18.25
N ALA A 142 -15.60 -7.04 -18.88
CA ALA A 142 -16.62 -7.78 -19.60
C ALA A 142 -16.02 -8.56 -20.79
N ASP A 143 -15.14 -7.92 -21.56
CA ASP A 143 -14.61 -8.46 -22.81
C ASP A 143 -13.14 -8.89 -22.71
N GLY A 144 -12.56 -8.98 -21.51
CA GLY A 144 -11.15 -9.35 -21.34
C GLY A 144 -10.58 -9.03 -19.96
N VAL A 145 -9.25 -9.08 -19.82
CA VAL A 145 -8.53 -8.71 -18.60
C VAL A 145 -7.65 -7.50 -18.85
N LEU A 146 -7.69 -6.53 -17.94
CA LEU A 146 -6.74 -5.42 -17.90
C LEU A 146 -5.64 -5.76 -16.90
N ALA A 147 -4.41 -5.94 -17.39
CA ALA A 147 -3.22 -6.08 -16.56
C ALA A 147 -2.61 -4.70 -16.34
N VAL A 148 -2.34 -4.37 -15.07
CA VAL A 148 -1.76 -3.09 -14.67
C VAL A 148 -0.48 -3.36 -13.89
N GLU A 149 0.65 -2.86 -14.38
CA GLU A 149 1.92 -2.87 -13.66
C GLU A 149 2.07 -1.53 -12.93
N VAL A 150 1.95 -1.57 -11.61
CA VAL A 150 2.04 -0.39 -10.75
C VAL A 150 3.44 -0.34 -10.12
N PRO A 151 4.25 0.69 -10.38
CA PRO A 151 5.53 0.84 -9.69
C PRO A 151 5.30 0.94 -8.18
N ARG A 152 6.03 0.15 -7.38
CA ARG A 152 5.86 0.09 -5.92
C ARG A 152 6.04 1.47 -5.27
N LYS A 153 6.85 2.35 -5.87
CA LYS A 153 7.02 3.76 -5.47
C LYS A 153 5.74 4.59 -5.48
N ARG A 154 4.68 4.17 -6.18
CA ARG A 154 3.36 4.83 -6.15
C ARG A 154 2.51 4.41 -4.95
N LEU A 155 2.86 3.28 -4.32
CA LEU A 155 2.10 2.66 -3.23
C LEU A 155 2.76 2.89 -1.86
N PHE A 156 3.99 3.39 -1.86
CA PHE A 156 4.72 3.76 -0.66
C PHE A 156 5.22 5.19 -0.75
N SER A 157 5.12 5.93 0.35
CA SER A 157 5.84 7.18 0.54
C SER A 157 7.13 6.88 1.29
N THR A 158 8.28 6.93 0.62
CA THR A 158 9.56 6.89 1.32
C THR A 158 9.88 8.30 1.81
N THR A 159 9.69 8.57 3.11
CA THR A 159 10.32 9.72 3.76
C THR A 159 11.76 9.34 4.07
N THR A 160 12.72 9.95 3.36
CA THR A 160 14.15 9.99 3.71
C THR A 160 14.38 10.71 5.02
#